data_AF-A0A8H3G4U3-F1
#
_entry.id   AF-A0A8H3G4U3-F1
#
_cell.length_a   1.000
_cell.length_b   1.000
_cell.length_c   1.000
_cell.angle_alpha   90.00
_cell.angle_beta   90.00
_cell.angle_gamma   90.00
#
_symmetry.space_group_name_H-M   'P 1'
#
loop_
_entity.id
_entity.type
_entity.pdbx_description
1 polymer ?
#
loop_
_entity_poly.entity_id
_entity_poly.type
_entity_poly.pdbx_seq_one_letter_code
_entity_poly.pdbx_strand_id
1 'polypeptide(L)'
;MPTIPLHTSPAQTNGKSTINPLPKVLQTPGGLAILEIQGSINLPAASPSSPTISIGRLVFPDYTADGSPENKSWMNKVHLYVGQHQRLTGEVKKLPNPVAVIRKRDSGEAIAEGDELEIAEIVYFKVIFSSRPEPVGT
;
A
#
# COMPACT_ATOMS: atom_id res chain seq x y z
N MET A 1 -17.88 14.89 -24.85
CA MET A 1 -17.16 14.44 -23.64
C MET A 1 -15.76 14.08 -24.08
N PRO A 2 -14.69 14.59 -23.44
CA PRO A 2 -13.33 14.17 -23.78
C PRO A 2 -13.17 12.66 -23.49
N THR A 3 -12.46 11.96 -24.37
CA THR A 3 -12.16 10.53 -24.24
C THR A 3 -10.65 10.38 -24.09
N ILE A 4 -10.23 9.67 -23.04
CA ILE A 4 -8.82 9.42 -22.73
C ILE A 4 -8.56 7.91 -22.84
N PRO A 5 -7.59 7.46 -23.65
CA PRO A 5 -7.21 6.05 -23.71
C PRO A 5 -6.69 5.53 -22.36
N LEU A 6 -7.14 4.32 -21.99
CA LEU A 6 -6.64 3.58 -20.83
C LEU A 6 -5.95 2.31 -21.30
N HIS A 7 -4.68 2.16 -20.94
CA HIS A 7 -3.87 1.01 -21.31
C HIS A 7 -3.64 0.08 -20.12
N THR A 8 -3.47 -1.21 -20.40
CA THR A 8 -2.92 -2.16 -19.44
C THR A 8 -1.40 -2.02 -19.43
N SER A 9 -0.75 -1.95 -18.26
CA SER A 9 0.71 -2.05 -18.23
C SER A 9 1.16 -3.40 -18.78
N PRO A 10 2.22 -3.46 -19.60
CA PRO A 10 2.91 -4.72 -19.84
C PRO A 10 3.38 -5.25 -18.48
N ALA A 11 3.27 -6.57 -18.26
CA ALA A 11 3.74 -7.20 -17.04
C ALA A 11 5.21 -6.83 -16.82
N GLN A 12 5.47 -5.81 -15.98
CA GLN A 12 6.83 -5.46 -15.62
C GLN A 12 7.35 -6.58 -14.73
N THR A 13 7.96 -7.59 -15.34
CA THR A 13 8.87 -8.53 -14.70
C THR A 13 10.18 -7.79 -14.37
N ASN A 14 10.11 -6.64 -13.70
CA ASN A 14 11.29 -6.03 -13.11
C ASN A 14 11.55 -6.75 -11.79
N GLY A 15 12.03 -7.99 -11.94
CA GLY A 15 12.49 -8.89 -10.89
C GLY A 15 13.77 -8.36 -10.23
N LYS A 16 13.74 -7.16 -9.67
CA LYS A 16 14.59 -6.89 -8.52
C LYS A 16 13.89 -7.55 -7.35
N SER A 17 14.36 -8.74 -7.00
CA SER A 17 14.05 -9.41 -5.74
C SER A 17 14.56 -8.54 -4.58
N THR A 18 13.90 -7.41 -4.35
CA THR A 18 13.98 -6.71 -3.09
C THR A 18 13.20 -7.57 -2.11
N ILE A 19 13.88 -8.01 -1.05
CA ILE A 19 13.23 -8.72 0.04
C ILE A 19 12.19 -7.77 0.62
N ASN A 20 10.92 -7.98 0.25
CA ASN A 20 9.81 -7.17 0.70
C ASN A 20 9.26 -7.77 1.99
N PRO A 21 9.31 -7.05 3.12
CA PRO A 21 8.89 -7.57 4.42
C PRO A 21 7.37 -7.71 4.55
N LEU A 22 6.58 -7.21 3.59
CA LEU A 22 5.13 -7.37 3.60
C LEU A 22 4.74 -8.83 3.36
N PRO A 23 3.63 -9.31 3.91
CA PRO A 23 3.03 -10.57 3.50
C PRO A 23 2.78 -10.64 1.99
N LYS A 24 3.14 -11.74 1.32
CA LYS A 24 3.00 -11.89 -0.14
C LYS A 24 1.59 -11.61 -0.67
N VAL A 25 0.56 -11.92 0.12
CA VAL A 25 -0.84 -11.67 -0.25
C VAL A 25 -1.19 -10.18 -0.36
N LEU A 26 -0.48 -9.32 0.37
CA LEU A 26 -0.68 -7.87 0.38
C LEU A 26 0.10 -7.19 -0.74
N GLN A 27 1.15 -7.83 -1.26
CA GLN A 27 2.04 -7.26 -2.25
C GLN A 27 1.38 -7.30 -3.64
N THR A 28 1.38 -6.15 -4.31
CA THR A 28 1.23 -6.11 -5.76
C THR A 28 2.52 -6.63 -6.43
N PRO A 29 2.51 -6.94 -7.74
CA PRO A 29 3.73 -7.27 -8.48
C PRO A 29 4.88 -6.26 -8.31
N GLY A 30 4.57 -4.96 -8.17
CA GLY A 30 5.56 -3.91 -7.85
C GLY A 30 5.93 -3.79 -6.37
N GLY A 31 5.43 -4.68 -5.49
CA GLY A 31 5.72 -4.69 -4.07
C GLY A 31 4.97 -3.65 -3.23
N LEU A 32 3.90 -3.05 -3.77
CA LEU A 32 3.08 -2.06 -3.09
C LEU A 32 1.92 -2.73 -2.33
N ALA A 33 1.28 -1.98 -1.43
CA ALA A 33 0.08 -2.38 -0.73
C ALA A 33 -0.79 -1.16 -0.40
N ILE A 34 -2.09 -1.36 -0.17
CA ILE A 34 -2.99 -0.32 0.30
C ILE A 34 -3.09 -0.36 1.83
N LEU A 35 -2.93 0.82 2.43
CA LEU A 35 -3.16 1.10 3.84
C LEU A 35 -4.32 2.10 3.96
N GLU A 36 -5.35 1.75 4.72
CA GLU A 36 -6.52 2.58 4.99
C GLU A 36 -6.60 2.88 6.49
N ILE A 37 -6.74 4.16 6.84
CA ILE A 37 -6.84 4.63 8.22
C ILE A 37 -8.07 5.53 8.32
N GLN A 38 -8.95 5.25 9.27
CA GLN A 38 -10.09 6.12 9.58
C GLN A 38 -9.60 7.30 10.45
N GLY A 39 -9.24 8.40 9.80
CA GLY A 39 -8.77 9.61 10.45
C GLY A 39 -7.75 10.35 9.58
N SER A 40 -6.97 11.21 10.22
CA SER A 40 -5.87 11.93 9.58
C SER A 40 -4.54 11.59 10.25
N ILE A 41 -3.46 11.60 9.47
CA ILE A 41 -2.09 11.51 9.98
C ILE A 41 -1.52 12.91 10.01
N ASN A 42 -1.08 13.36 11.19
CA ASN A 42 -0.35 14.61 11.33
C ASN A 42 1.12 14.38 10.99
N LEU A 43 1.59 15.03 9.93
CA LEU A 43 2.98 14.94 9.48
C LEU A 43 3.73 16.23 9.82
N PRO A 44 5.04 16.16 10.13
CA PRO A 44 5.87 17.35 10.22
C PRO A 44 5.94 18.04 8.84
N ALA A 45 6.30 19.33 8.83
CA ALA A 45 6.53 20.04 7.59
C ALA A 45 7.57 19.30 6.74
N ALA A 46 7.24 19.05 5.47
CA ALA A 46 8.15 18.36 4.56
C ALA A 46 9.41 19.20 4.36
N SER A 47 10.58 18.62 4.66
CA SER A 47 11.84 19.25 4.33
C SER A 47 12.17 18.98 2.86
N PRO A 48 12.58 19.99 2.07
CA PRO A 48 13.03 19.79 0.69
C PRO A 48 14.26 18.88 0.58
N SER A 49 14.99 18.65 1.69
CA SER A 49 16.14 17.75 1.75
C SER A 49 15.80 16.27 1.99
N SER A 50 14.56 15.94 2.38
CA SER A 50 14.15 14.57 2.70
C SER A 50 12.75 14.28 2.14
N PRO A 51 12.64 13.61 0.98
CA PRO A 51 11.35 13.37 0.33
C PRO A 51 10.46 12.36 1.07
N THR A 52 11.01 11.61 2.03
CA THR A 52 10.31 10.57 2.77
C THR A 52 10.31 10.86 4.27
N ILE A 53 9.16 10.69 4.91
CA ILE A 53 8.99 10.84 6.35
C ILE A 53 8.64 9.47 6.94
N SER A 54 9.41 9.03 7.94
CA SER A 54 9.07 7.82 8.69
C SER A 54 7.92 8.13 9.66
N ILE A 55 6.75 7.54 9.41
CA ILE A 55 5.55 7.74 10.23
C ILE A 55 5.52 6.75 11.40
N GLY A 56 6.08 5.55 11.21
CA GLY A 56 5.84 4.43 12.11
C GLY A 56 6.22 3.08 11.52
N ARG A 57 5.63 2.01 12.08
CA ARG A 57 5.85 0.63 11.63
C ARG A 57 4.57 -0.20 11.64
N LEU A 58 4.46 -1.10 10.67
CA LEU A 58 3.47 -2.16 10.64
C LEU A 58 4.06 -3.43 11.27
N VAL A 59 3.26 -4.11 12.08
CA VAL A 59 3.61 -5.38 12.72
C VAL A 59 2.48 -6.38 12.46
N PHE A 60 2.86 -7.54 11.95
CA PHE A 60 1.97 -8.67 11.70
C PHE A 60 2.32 -9.78 12.72
N PRO A 61 1.81 -9.69 13.96
CA PRO A 61 2.28 -10.53 15.08
C PRO A 61 2.09 -12.03 14.82
N ASP A 62 1.01 -12.37 14.12
CA ASP A 62 0.60 -13.74 13.88
C ASP A 62 1.06 -14.25 12.49
N TYR A 63 1.78 -13.44 11.70
CA TYR A 63 2.26 -13.82 10.37
C TYR A 63 3.64 -14.48 10.42
N THR A 64 3.75 -15.64 9.78
CA THR A 64 5.02 -16.35 9.58
C THR A 64 5.24 -16.59 8.08
N ALA A 65 6.44 -16.28 7.57
CA ALA A 65 6.74 -16.40 6.15
C ALA A 65 6.72 -17.86 5.65
N ASP A 66 7.02 -18.81 6.53
CA ASP A 66 7.04 -20.25 6.26
C ASP A 66 5.71 -20.95 6.60
N GLY A 67 4.67 -20.18 6.96
CA GLY A 67 3.35 -20.71 7.29
C GLY A 67 2.62 -21.29 6.07
N SER A 68 1.66 -22.18 6.31
CA SER A 68 0.78 -22.69 5.26
C SER A 68 0.02 -21.54 4.58
N PRO A 69 -0.05 -21.50 3.23
CA PRO A 69 -0.76 -20.44 2.49
C PRO A 69 -2.27 -20.41 2.78
N GLU A 70 -2.82 -21.47 3.38
CA GLU A 70 -4.22 -21.54 3.80
C GLU A 70 -4.48 -20.84 5.14
N ASN A 71 -3.43 -20.63 5.94
CA ASN A 71 -3.55 -19.96 7.23
C ASN A 71 -3.74 -18.45 7.03
N LYS A 72 -5.00 -18.02 7.06
CA LYS A 72 -5.41 -16.60 7.01
C LYS A 72 -5.68 -16.00 8.39
N SER A 73 -5.47 -16.74 9.48
CA SER A 73 -5.78 -16.26 10.83
C SER A 73 -5.00 -15.00 11.22
N TRP A 74 -3.77 -14.85 10.71
CA TRP A 74 -2.92 -13.68 10.91
C TRP A 74 -3.51 -12.38 10.33
N MET A 75 -4.41 -12.49 9.35
CA MET A 75 -5.05 -11.33 8.72
C MET A 75 -5.96 -10.59 9.71
N ASN A 76 -6.43 -11.24 10.77
CA ASN A 76 -7.36 -10.65 11.73
C ASN A 76 -6.70 -9.66 12.69
N LYS A 77 -5.36 -9.58 12.72
CA LYS A 77 -4.64 -8.69 13.63
C LYS A 77 -3.38 -8.12 12.99
N VAL A 78 -3.37 -6.80 12.82
CA VAL A 78 -2.22 -6.01 12.38
C VAL A 78 -2.10 -4.82 13.33
N HIS A 79 -0.87 -4.48 13.72
CA HIS A 79 -0.61 -3.29 14.52
C HIS A 79 0.12 -2.24 13.67
N LEU A 80 -0.38 -1.01 13.69
CA LEU A 80 0.32 0.16 13.20
C LEU A 80 0.77 0.98 14.41
N TYR A 81 2.07 1.10 14.61
CA TYR A 81 2.64 2.01 15.59
C TYR A 81 2.93 3.34 14.90
N VAL A 82 2.37 4.44 15.41
CA VAL A 82 2.59 5.79 14.88
C VAL A 82 3.38 6.60 15.91
N GLY A 83 4.54 7.11 15.49
CA GLY A 83 5.49 7.75 16.41
C GLY A 83 5.87 6.83 17.58
N GLN A 84 5.95 7.40 18.79
CA GLN A 84 6.37 6.69 20.00
C GLN A 84 5.21 6.29 20.93
N HIS A 85 4.02 6.86 20.74
CA HIS A 85 2.98 6.85 21.78
C HIS A 85 1.63 6.31 21.31
N GLN A 86 1.48 5.93 20.03
CA GLN A 86 0.20 5.48 19.49
C GLN A 86 0.32 4.13 18.81
N ARG A 87 -0.65 3.26 19.09
CA ARG A 87 -0.86 2.00 18.38
C ARG A 87 -2.29 1.94 17.87
N LEU A 88 -2.46 1.63 16.60
CA LEU A 88 -3.74 1.26 16.03
C LEU A 88 -3.76 -0.26 15.82
N THR A 89 -4.89 -0.87 16.15
CA THR A 89 -5.17 -2.28 15.84
C THR A 89 -6.10 -2.34 14.65
N GLY A 90 -5.70 -3.10 13.65
CA GLY A 90 -6.39 -3.25 12.39
C GLY A 90 -6.33 -4.69 11.89
N GLU A 91 -6.73 -4.88 10.65
CA GLU A 91 -6.84 -6.19 10.01
C GLU A 91 -6.55 -6.08 8.51
N VAL A 92 -6.23 -7.20 7.88
CA VAL A 92 -6.16 -7.33 6.43
C VAL A 92 -7.51 -7.80 5.91
N LYS A 93 -8.10 -7.04 5.00
CA LYS A 93 -9.36 -7.40 4.34
C LYS A 93 -9.17 -7.59 2.85
N LYS A 94 -9.78 -8.67 2.32
CA LYS A 94 -9.98 -8.84 0.89
C LYS A 94 -11.00 -7.81 0.41
N LEU A 95 -10.68 -7.11 -0.66
CA LEU A 95 -11.59 -6.17 -1.29
C LEU A 95 -12.68 -6.95 -2.06
N PRO A 96 -13.97 -6.62 -1.90
CA PRO A 96 -15.03 -7.25 -2.70
C PRO A 96 -14.86 -6.94 -4.19
N ASN A 97 -14.44 -5.70 -4.50
CA ASN A 97 -14.07 -5.25 -5.82
C ASN A 97 -12.58 -4.84 -5.79
N PRO A 98 -11.70 -5.48 -6.59
CA PRO A 98 -10.31 -5.06 -6.70
C PRO A 98 -10.19 -3.60 -7.15
N VAL A 99 -9.20 -2.90 -6.63
CA VAL A 99 -8.94 -1.49 -6.98
C VAL A 99 -7.77 -1.41 -7.94
N ALA A 100 -7.97 -0.76 -9.08
CA ALA A 100 -6.89 -0.47 -10.02
C ALA A 100 -6.21 0.85 -9.66
N VAL A 101 -4.88 0.85 -9.53
CA VAL A 101 -4.07 2.05 -9.45
C VAL A 101 -3.78 2.50 -10.88
N ILE A 102 -4.20 3.70 -11.23
CA ILE A 102 -4.02 4.27 -12.56
C ILE A 102 -3.05 5.44 -12.46
N ARG A 103 -2.12 5.54 -13.41
CA ARG A 103 -1.23 6.70 -13.55
C ARG A 103 -1.29 7.26 -14.96
N LYS A 104 -0.95 8.54 -15.10
CA LYS A 104 -0.70 9.13 -16.42
C LYS A 104 0.57 8.50 -17.00
N ARG A 105 0.54 8.14 -18.28
CA ARG A 105 1.71 7.64 -18.98
C ARG A 105 2.66 8.79 -19.27
N ASP A 106 3.92 8.65 -18.87
CA ASP A 106 4.98 9.54 -19.34
C ASP A 106 5.34 9.15 -20.77
N SER A 107 4.63 9.73 -21.75
CA SER A 107 5.08 9.71 -23.13
C SER A 107 6.35 10.55 -23.20
N GLY A 108 7.52 9.93 -23.25
CA GLY A 108 8.83 10.59 -23.30
C GLY A 108 9.07 11.50 -24.52
N GLU A 109 8.02 11.87 -25.24
CA GLU A 109 8.02 12.80 -26.36
C GLU A 109 7.07 13.95 -26.03
N ALA A 110 7.60 15.17 -26.03
CA ALA A 110 6.92 16.41 -25.64
C ALA A 110 5.83 16.87 -26.63
N ILE A 111 5.29 15.98 -27.47
CA ILE A 111 4.38 16.35 -28.57
C ILE A 111 3.22 15.35 -28.79
N ALA A 112 2.90 14.46 -27.84
CA ALA A 112 1.65 13.71 -27.90
C ALA A 112 0.52 14.56 -27.28
N GLU A 113 -0.30 15.19 -28.13
CA GLU A 113 -1.59 15.77 -27.73
C GLU A 113 -2.51 14.66 -27.21
N GLY A 114 -2.47 14.42 -25.91
CA GLY A 114 -3.41 13.54 -25.22
C GLY A 114 -2.88 13.06 -23.89
N ASP A 115 -3.61 13.34 -22.81
CA ASP A 115 -3.40 12.64 -21.55
C ASP A 115 -3.72 11.16 -21.80
N GLU A 116 -2.71 10.27 -21.75
CA GLU A 116 -2.91 8.82 -21.76
C GLU A 116 -2.82 8.27 -20.34
N LEU A 117 -3.67 7.28 -20.01
CA LEU A 117 -3.67 6.61 -18.72
C LEU A 117 -3.20 5.16 -18.85
N GLU A 118 -2.56 4.65 -17.81
CA GLU A 118 -2.23 3.24 -17.70
C GLU A 118 -2.54 2.67 -16.32
N ILE A 119 -3.00 1.42 -16.30
CA ILE A 119 -3.17 0.64 -15.08
C ILE A 119 -1.76 0.24 -14.61
N ALA A 120 -1.34 0.80 -13.48
CA ALA A 120 -0.06 0.49 -12.84
C ALA A 120 -0.15 -0.80 -12.02
N GLU A 121 -1.22 -0.97 -11.24
CA GLU A 121 -1.38 -2.09 -10.31
C GLU A 121 -2.85 -2.47 -10.12
N ILE A 122 -3.10 -3.72 -9.73
CA ILE A 122 -4.42 -4.17 -9.26
C ILE A 122 -4.26 -4.69 -7.83
N VAL A 123 -4.99 -4.07 -6.91
CA VAL A 123 -4.94 -4.38 -5.49
C VAL A 123 -6.17 -5.19 -5.08
N TYR A 124 -5.93 -6.34 -4.46
CA TYR A 124 -6.96 -7.28 -4.01
C TYR A 124 -7.21 -7.23 -2.50
N PHE A 125 -6.25 -6.73 -1.73
CA PHE A 125 -6.30 -6.70 -0.27
C PHE A 125 -5.87 -5.32 0.24
N LYS A 126 -6.47 -4.89 1.35
CA LYS A 126 -6.06 -3.69 2.09
C LYS A 126 -5.77 -4.02 3.54
N VAL A 127 -4.87 -3.27 4.15
CA VAL A 127 -4.74 -3.19 5.61
C VAL A 127 -5.60 -2.03 6.09
N ILE A 128 -6.55 -2.28 6.98
CA ILE A 128 -7.50 -1.26 7.47
C ILE A 128 -7.37 -1.06 8.98
N PHE A 129 -7.35 0.20 9.40
CA PHE A 129 -7.37 0.63 10.79
C PHE A 129 -8.58 1.56 11.02
N SER A 130 -9.67 0.99 11.53
CA SER A 130 -10.92 1.72 11.83
C SER A 130 -11.10 2.08 13.31
N SER A 131 -10.30 1.46 14.19
CA SER A 131 -10.40 1.65 15.64
C SER A 131 -9.63 2.90 16.11
N ARG A 132 -10.06 3.47 17.23
CA ARG A 132 -9.35 4.59 17.87
C ARG A 132 -7.91 4.18 18.24
N PRO A 133 -6.91 5.06 18.06
CA PRO A 133 -5.56 4.79 18.54
C PRO A 133 -5.53 4.55 20.05
N GLU A 134 -4.77 3.53 20.45
CA GLU A 134 -4.48 3.19 21.84
C GLU A 134 -3.14 3.80 22.25
N PRO A 135 -3.01 4.31 23.49
CA PRO A 135 -1.72 4.73 24.01
C PRO A 135 -0.80 3.52 24.19
N VAL A 136 0.48 3.69 23.89
CA VAL A 136 1.51 2.71 24.29
C VAL A 136 2.30 3.28 25.46
N GLY A 137 2.42 2.51 26.54
CA GLY A 137 3.27 2.85 27.67
C GLY A 137 4.75 2.75 27.29
N THR A 138 5.55 3.63 27.87
CA THR A 138 7.02 3.49 27.95
C THR A 138 7.41 2.40 28.92
#